data_AF-A0A8I0MVW9-F1
#
_entry.id   AF-A0A8I0MVW9-F1
#
_cell.length_a   1.000
_cell.length_b   1.000
_cell.length_c   1.000
_cell.angle_alpha   90.00
_cell.angle_beta   90.00
_cell.angle_gamma   90.00
#
_symmetry.space_group_name_H-M   'P 1'
#
loop_
_entity.id
_entity.type
_entity.pdbx_description
1 polymer ?
#
loop_
_entity_poly.entity_id
_entity_poly.type
_entity_poly.pdbx_seq_one_letter_code
_entity_poly.pdbx_strand_id
1 'polypeptide(L)' 'MLVIELDNKHHLLGVTPNNINYLYQLETPLDDINRTPFANELQKFLAGKGRAENNNNKTNHD' A
#
# COMPACT_ATOMS: atom_id res chain seq x y z
N MET A 1 10.03 -10.65 -1.47
CA MET A 1 8.91 -10.80 -0.50
C MET A 1 8.62 -9.43 0.06
N LEU A 2 7.36 -9.14 0.36
CA LEU A 2 6.93 -7.85 0.90
C LEU A 2 6.10 -8.12 2.16
N VAL A 3 6.31 -7.33 3.21
CA VAL A 3 5.44 -7.33 4.39
C VAL A 3 4.63 -6.06 4.37
N ILE A 4 3.31 -6.18 4.54
CA ILE A 4 2.39 -5.06 4.64
C ILE A 4 1.61 -5.13 5.96
N GLU A 5 1.21 -3.97 6.45
CA GLU A 5 0.29 -3.86 7.58
C GLU A 5 -1.14 -3.68 7.05
N LEU A 6 -2.04 -4.58 7.44
CA LEU A 6 -3.48 -4.51 7.19
C LEU A 6 -4.19 -4.97 8.47
N ASP A 7 -5.27 -4.30 8.87
CA ASP A 7 -6.03 -4.64 10.08
C ASP A 7 -5.15 -4.83 11.33
N ASN A 8 -4.13 -3.97 11.48
CA ASN A 8 -3.15 -3.99 12.57
C ASN A 8 -2.35 -5.31 12.68
N LYS A 9 -2.27 -6.06 11.58
CA LYS A 9 -1.51 -7.30 11.48
C LYS A 9 -0.50 -7.19 10.35
N HIS A 10 0.61 -7.90 10.51
CA HIS A 10 1.63 -7.98 9.47
C HIS A 10 1.39 -9.19 8.57
N HIS A 11 1.22 -8.92 7.28
CA HIS A 11 0.94 -9.91 6.24
C HIS A 11 2.13 -10.04 5.31
N LEU A 12 2.61 -11.27 5.13
CA LEU A 12 3.71 -11.62 4.25
C LEU A 12 3.19 -12.00 2.87
N LEU A 13 3.66 -11.27 1.86
CA LEU A 13 3.32 -11.46 0.47
C LEU A 13 4.52 -11.94 -0.34
N GLY A 14 4.30 -13.00 -1.12
CA GLY A 14 5.21 -13.49 -2.13
C GLY A 14 5.00 -12.69 -3.41
N VAL A 15 5.97 -11.87 -3.77
CA VAL A 15 5.88 -11.02 -4.96
C VAL A 15 6.83 -11.55 -6.03
N THR A 16 6.29 -11.74 -7.23
CA THR A 16 7.03 -12.02 -8.46
C THR A 16 6.66 -10.95 -9.49
N PRO A 17 7.39 -10.82 -10.62
CA PRO A 17 7.04 -9.83 -11.64
C PRO A 17 5.59 -9.96 -12.17
N ASN A 18 5.05 -11.18 -12.18
CA ASN A 18 3.76 -11.48 -12.80
C ASN A 18 2.63 -11.71 -11.81
N ASN A 19 2.93 -11.88 -10.51
CA ASN A 19 1.93 -12.30 -9.52
C ASN A 19 2.29 -11.90 -8.10
N ILE A 20 1.26 -11.68 -7.28
CA ILE A 20 1.34 -11.45 -5.84
C ILE A 20 0.54 -12.55 -5.15
N ASN A 21 1.19 -13.30 -4.27
CA ASN A 21 0.59 -14.36 -3.49
C ASN A 21 0.56 -13.99 -2.00
N TYR A 22 -0.56 -14.29 -1.35
CA TYR A 22 -0.64 -14.27 0.10
C TYR A 22 0.07 -15.50 0.68
N LEU A 23 1.05 -15.31 1.56
CA LEU A 23 1.82 -16.41 2.12
C LEU A 23 1.45 -16.69 3.57
N TYR A 24 1.46 -15.66 4.43
CA TYR A 24 1.35 -15.86 5.87
C TYR A 24 0.96 -14.58 6.62
N GLN A 25 0.27 -14.70 7.76
CA GLN A 25 0.11 -13.62 8.73
C GLN A 25 1.13 -13.84 9.86
N LEU A 26 1.97 -12.86 10.16
CA LEU A 26 2.91 -12.98 11.26
C LEU A 26 2.18 -13.08 12.60
N GLU A 27 2.60 -14.02 13.45
CA GLU A 27 2.08 -14.17 14.81
C GLU A 27 2.56 -13.03 15.71
N THR A 28 3.83 -12.68 15.58
CA THR A 28 4.44 -11.53 16.25
C THR A 28 4.67 -10.44 15.20
N PRO A 29 4.15 -9.21 15.40
CA PRO A 29 4.49 -8.10 14.55
C PRO A 29 6.01 -7.90 14.52
N LEU A 30 6.58 -7.70 13.33
CA LEU A 30 7.93 -7.18 13.21
C LEU A 30 8.08 -5.93 14.08
N ASP A 31 9.20 -5.85 14.79
CA ASP A 31 9.63 -4.63 15.47
C ASP A 31 9.59 -3.47 14.48
N ASP A 32 9.43 -2.24 14.97
CA ASP A 32 9.36 -1.05 14.13
C ASP A 32 10.64 -0.95 13.27
N ILE A 33 10.57 -1.53 12.06
CA ILE A 33 11.66 -1.53 11.10
C ILE A 33 11.69 -0.10 10.62
N ASN A 34 12.54 0.71 11.25
CA ASN A 34 12.87 2.09 10.90
C ASN A 34 12.55 2.32 9.42
N ARG A 35 11.39 2.94 9.15
CA ARG A 35 10.76 2.91 7.83
C ARG A 35 11.80 3.29 6.80
N THR A 36 12.22 2.30 6.01
CA THR A 36 13.31 2.52 5.07
C THR A 36 12.88 3.63 4.10
N PRO A 37 13.82 4.42 3.55
CA PRO A 37 13.49 5.44 2.56
C PRO A 37 12.62 4.88 1.42
N PHE A 38 12.88 3.63 1.02
CA PHE A 38 12.08 2.88 0.06
C PHE A 38 10.63 2.66 0.50
N ALA A 39 10.38 2.29 1.76
CA ALA A 39 9.01 2.13 2.28
C ALA A 39 8.21 3.44 2.19
N ASN A 40 8.86 4.57 2.45
CA ASN A 40 8.23 5.89 2.33
C ASN A 40 7.92 6.25 0.86
N GLU A 41 8.84 5.94 -0.07
CA GLU A 41 8.61 6.15 -1.51
C GLU A 41 7.53 5.25 -2.08
N LEU A 42 7.51 3.97 -1.68
CA LEU A 42 6.48 3.02 -2.06
C LEU A 42 5.10 3.47 -1.54
N GLN A 43 5.03 3.93 -0.29
CA GLN A 43 3.78 4.47 0.28
C GLN A 43 3.28 5.68 -0.51
N LYS A 44 4.17 6.62 -0.88
CA LYS A 44 3.82 7.78 -1.73
C LYS A 44 3.31 7.34 -3.11
N PHE A 45 3.97 6.36 -3.73
CA PHE A 45 3.57 5.82 -5.03
C PHE A 45 2.18 5.17 -4.98
N LEU A 46 1.93 4.32 -3.98
CA LEU A 46 0.63 3.65 -3.80
C LEU A 46 -0.49 4.67 -3.50
N ALA A 47 -0.21 5.67 -2.67
CA ALA A 47 -1.15 6.76 -2.38
C ALA A 47 -1.43 7.64 -3.61
N GLY A 48 -0.45 7.79 -4.52
CA GLY A 48 -0.61 8.53 -5.78
C GLY A 48 -1.47 7.80 -6.82
N LYS A 49 -1.43 6.45 -6.85
CA LYS A 49 -2.24 5.63 -7.77
C LYS A 49 -3.73 5.57 -7.44
N GLY A 50 -4.11 5.86 -6.20
CA GLY A 50 -5.52 5.88 -5.74
C GLY A 50 -6.26 7.20 -5.96
N ARG A 51 -5.56 8.27 -6.36
CA ARG A 51 -6.19 9.52 -6.77
C ARG A 51 -6.54 9.46 -8.26
N ALA A 52 -7.62 8.74 -8.57
CA ALA A 52 -8.40 9.13 -9.74
C ALA A 52 -8.90 10.55 -9.46
N GLU A 53 -8.36 11.53 -10.20
CA GLU A 53 -8.90 12.89 -10.22
C GLU A 53 -10.37 12.80 -10.61
N ASN A 54 -11.25 12.90 -9.61
CA ASN A 54 -12.69 12.85 -9.81
C ASN A 54 -13.14 14.24 -10.26
N ASN A 55 -12.85 14.59 -11.51
CA ASN A 55 -13.30 15.82 -12.16
C ASN A 55 -14.76 15.63 -12.61
N ASN A 56 -15.70 15.59 -11.66
CA ASN A 56 -17.13 15.66 -11.96
C ASN A 56 -17.60 17.11 -11.92
N ASN A 57 -18.03 17.54 -13.10
CA ASN A 57 -18.41 18.85 -13.58
C ASN A 57 -19.75 19.41 -13.02
N LYS A 58 -19.94 20.72 -13.24
CA LYS A 58 -21.19 21.50 -13.45
C LYS A 58 -21.84 22.12 -12.20
N THR A 59 -22.28 23.39 -12.19
CA THR A 59 -23.10 24.10 -13.19
C THR A 59 -22.98 25.62 -13.12
N ASN A 60 -23.16 26.25 -14.29
CA ASN A 60 -23.52 27.65 -14.53
C ASN A 60 -24.48 28.24 -13.46
N HIS A 61 -24.29 29.51 -13.13
CA HIS A 61 -25.42 30.40 -12.85
C HIS A 61 -25.08 31.81 -13.35
N ASP A 62 -26.11 32.44 -13.92
CA ASP A 62 -26.19 33.64 -14.75
C ASP A 62 -25.55 34.92 -14.18
#